data_AF-A0A7S0A6Z8-F1
#
_entry.id   AF-A0A7S0A6Z8-F1
#
_cell.length_a   1.000
_cell.length_b   1.000
_cell.length_c   1.000
_cell.angle_alpha   90.00
_cell.angle_beta   90.00
_cell.angle_gamma   90.00
#
_symmetry.space_group_name_H-M   'P 1'
#
loop_
_entity.id
_entity.type
_entity.pdbx_description
1 polymer ?
#
loop_
_entity_poly.entity_id
_entity_poly.type
_entity_poly.pdbx_seq_one_letter_code
_entity_poly.pdbx_strand_id
1 'polypeptide(L)'
;VREIDMTTELLGVPSSLPLYFTATALAKLAHPDGEVGIVRAAKKAGVVYMLPTLSSYTLDEMLSARSEGQELFAQLYVNPERSRTQEYVAKLEGAGVRALFVTVDAPQLGRREKDMRNKFTQQGSDVQGDDEDAGEVDRSQGA
;
A
#
# COMPACT_ATOMS: atom_id res chain seq x y z
N VAL A 1 -23.51 -29.21 -7.41
CA VAL A 1 -22.52 -28.77 -6.41
C VAL A 1 -23.28 -28.24 -5.20
N ARG A 2 -22.92 -28.63 -3.97
CA ARG A 2 -23.59 -28.20 -2.72
C ARG A 2 -22.65 -27.51 -1.74
N GLU A 3 -21.37 -27.80 -1.82
CA GLU A 3 -20.28 -27.15 -1.09
C GLU A 3 -19.31 -26.58 -2.11
N ILE A 4 -18.84 -25.35 -1.88
CA ILE A 4 -17.89 -24.64 -2.73
C ILE A 4 -16.67 -24.34 -1.87
N ASP A 5 -15.53 -24.89 -2.26
CA ASP A 5 -14.24 -24.55 -1.68
C ASP A 5 -13.68 -23.32 -2.40
N MET A 6 -13.42 -22.25 -1.65
CA MET A 6 -12.90 -20.99 -2.15
C MET A 6 -11.40 -20.83 -1.87
N THR A 7 -10.77 -21.80 -1.22
CA THR A 7 -9.35 -21.74 -0.89
C THR A 7 -8.50 -21.84 -2.17
N THR A 8 -7.36 -21.15 -2.15
CA THR A 8 -6.42 -21.13 -3.27
C THR A 8 -5.03 -20.71 -2.81
N GLU A 9 -4.09 -20.62 -3.74
CA GLU A 9 -2.77 -20.03 -3.51
C GLU A 9 -2.53 -18.86 -4.45
N LEU A 10 -1.99 -17.75 -3.92
CA LEU A 10 -1.55 -16.60 -4.69
C LEU A 10 -0.02 -16.54 -4.63
N LEU A 11 0.65 -16.79 -5.76
CA LEU A 11 2.13 -16.82 -5.84
C LEU A 11 2.78 -17.75 -4.78
N GLY A 12 2.12 -18.89 -4.49
CA GLY A 12 2.54 -19.87 -3.49
C GLY A 12 2.23 -19.47 -2.04
N VAL A 13 1.42 -18.43 -1.81
CA VAL A 13 0.89 -18.06 -0.50
C VAL A 13 -0.53 -18.60 -0.34
N PRO A 14 -0.82 -19.41 0.68
CA PRO A 14 -2.19 -19.87 0.95
C PRO A 14 -3.16 -18.71 1.20
N SER A 15 -4.35 -18.80 0.62
CA SER A 15 -5.44 -17.84 0.78
C SER A 15 -6.78 -18.53 0.98
N SER A 16 -7.58 -18.04 1.92
CA SER A 16 -8.93 -18.55 2.22
C SER A 16 -9.95 -18.23 1.12
N LEU A 17 -9.64 -17.22 0.28
CA LEU A 17 -10.46 -16.73 -0.81
C LEU A 17 -9.59 -16.45 -2.04
N PRO A 18 -10.14 -16.48 -3.27
CA PRO A 18 -9.45 -16.09 -4.48
C PRO A 18 -9.40 -14.56 -4.63
N LEU A 19 -9.23 -13.85 -3.52
CA LEU A 19 -9.24 -12.40 -3.40
C LEU A 19 -8.12 -11.97 -2.47
N TYR A 20 -7.63 -10.75 -2.66
CA TYR A 20 -6.61 -10.13 -1.81
C TYR A 20 -6.92 -8.65 -1.64
N PHE A 21 -6.38 -8.03 -0.60
CA PHE A 21 -6.42 -6.59 -0.45
C PHE A 21 -5.36 -5.97 -1.37
N THR A 22 -5.81 -5.22 -2.38
CA THR A 22 -4.89 -4.53 -3.30
C THR A 22 -4.33 -3.26 -2.69
N ALA A 23 -3.19 -2.82 -3.22
CA ALA A 23 -2.51 -1.61 -2.81
C ALA A 23 -3.41 -0.38 -2.98
N THR A 24 -3.93 0.10 -1.86
CA THR A 24 -4.79 1.28 -1.77
C THR A 24 -4.16 2.26 -0.80
N ALA A 25 -3.65 3.37 -1.34
CA ALA A 25 -3.04 4.45 -0.60
C ALA A 25 -4.07 5.26 0.21
N LEU A 26 -3.58 6.04 1.18
CA LEU A 26 -4.35 7.01 1.95
C LEU A 26 -5.51 6.40 2.77
N ALA A 27 -5.33 5.20 3.32
CA ALA A 27 -6.38 4.50 4.08
C ALA A 27 -6.84 5.28 5.34
N LYS A 28 -6.00 6.19 5.88
CA LYS A 28 -6.40 7.09 6.98
C LYS A 28 -7.54 8.05 6.63
N LEU A 29 -7.80 8.29 5.35
CA LEU A 29 -8.99 9.05 4.92
C LEU A 29 -10.29 8.31 5.25
N ALA A 30 -10.24 6.98 5.38
CA ALA A 30 -11.41 6.15 5.71
C ALA A 30 -11.48 5.82 7.21
N HIS A 31 -10.36 5.52 7.86
CA HIS A 31 -10.33 5.13 9.27
C HIS A 31 -8.98 5.45 9.93
N PRO A 32 -8.92 5.87 11.22
CA PRO A 32 -7.65 6.21 11.90
C PRO A 32 -6.58 5.11 11.86
N ASP A 33 -6.98 3.84 11.92
CA ASP A 33 -6.06 2.69 11.85
C ASP A 33 -5.35 2.53 10.49
N GLY A 34 -5.84 3.18 9.43
CA GLY A 34 -5.27 3.16 8.08
C GLY A 34 -4.85 1.77 7.59
N GLU A 35 -3.68 1.72 6.95
CA GLU A 35 -3.11 0.50 6.35
C GLU A 35 -2.71 -0.53 7.42
N VAL A 36 -2.32 -0.11 8.62
CA VAL A 36 -2.04 -1.00 9.76
C VAL A 36 -3.28 -1.80 10.15
N GLY A 37 -4.45 -1.19 10.12
CA GLY A 37 -5.73 -1.87 10.30
C GLY A 37 -5.98 -2.94 9.23
N ILE A 38 -5.64 -2.63 7.98
CA ILE A 38 -5.78 -3.56 6.83
C ILE A 38 -4.81 -4.74 6.95
N VAL A 39 -3.56 -4.51 7.40
CA VAL A 39 -2.60 -5.60 7.69
C VAL A 39 -3.22 -6.61 8.66
N ARG A 40 -3.79 -6.13 9.77
CA ARG A 40 -4.42 -7.01 10.78
C ARG A 40 -5.68 -7.70 10.24
N ALA A 41 -6.50 -6.96 9.49
CA ALA A 41 -7.71 -7.50 8.87
C ALA A 41 -7.41 -8.61 7.86
N ALA A 42 -6.36 -8.45 7.04
CA ALA A 42 -5.93 -9.43 6.05
C ALA A 42 -5.53 -10.76 6.70
N LYS A 43 -4.74 -10.74 7.78
CA LYS A 43 -4.42 -11.95 8.56
C LYS A 43 -5.68 -12.62 9.09
N LYS A 44 -6.58 -11.84 9.70
CA LYS A 44 -7.82 -12.35 10.28
C LYS A 44 -8.72 -12.99 9.21
N ALA A 45 -8.79 -12.41 8.03
CA ALA A 45 -9.55 -12.93 6.90
C ALA A 45 -8.86 -14.13 6.21
N GLY A 46 -7.56 -14.33 6.44
CA GLY A 46 -6.78 -15.38 5.80
C GLY A 46 -6.48 -15.09 4.33
N VAL A 47 -6.40 -13.81 3.95
CA VAL A 47 -6.09 -13.36 2.58
C VAL A 47 -4.83 -12.48 2.58
N VAL A 48 -4.19 -12.38 1.42
CA VAL A 48 -2.99 -11.55 1.26
C VAL A 48 -3.34 -10.07 1.26
N TYR A 49 -2.43 -9.24 1.78
CA TYR A 49 -2.45 -7.79 1.58
C TYR A 49 -1.21 -7.34 0.81
N MET A 50 -1.43 -6.49 -0.19
CA MET A 50 -0.39 -5.77 -0.92
C MET A 50 -0.22 -4.37 -0.32
N LEU A 51 0.94 -4.12 0.30
CA LEU A 51 1.29 -2.83 0.88
C LEU A 51 1.42 -1.77 -0.23
N PRO A 52 0.75 -0.62 -0.14
CA PRO A 52 0.90 0.46 -1.11
C PRO A 52 2.21 1.23 -0.88
N THR A 53 2.81 1.73 -1.96
CA THR A 53 4.02 2.57 -1.87
C THR A 53 3.73 3.93 -1.23
N LEU A 54 2.53 4.48 -1.45
CA LEU A 54 2.10 5.80 -0.97
C LEU A 54 1.13 5.67 0.23
N SER A 55 1.53 4.90 1.24
CA SER A 55 0.73 4.62 2.44
C SER A 55 0.66 5.81 3.41
N SER A 56 -0.34 5.80 4.30
CA SER A 56 -0.50 6.76 5.41
C SER A 56 0.37 6.45 6.64
N TYR A 57 1.07 5.33 6.59
CA TYR A 57 2.06 4.84 7.56
C TYR A 57 3.35 4.51 6.82
N THR A 58 4.48 4.54 7.51
CA THR A 58 5.76 4.08 6.96
C THR A 58 5.71 2.57 6.68
N LEU A 59 6.61 2.11 5.80
CA LEU A 59 6.75 0.67 5.53
C LEU A 59 7.04 -0.09 6.83
N ASP A 60 7.92 0.44 7.68
CA ASP A 60 8.33 -0.21 8.93
C ASP A 60 7.16 -0.33 9.92
N GLU A 61 6.29 0.67 10.02
CA GLU A 61 5.07 0.61 10.84
C GLU A 61 4.09 -0.45 10.32
N MET A 62 3.89 -0.54 9.00
CA MET A 62 3.03 -1.57 8.40
C MET A 62 3.61 -2.97 8.59
N LEU A 63 4.91 -3.15 8.41
CA LEU A 63 5.60 -4.42 8.65
C LEU A 63 5.56 -4.82 10.12
N SER A 64 5.68 -3.86 11.04
CA SER A 64 5.57 -4.10 12.49
C SER A 64 4.16 -4.54 12.92
N ALA A 65 3.14 -4.24 12.12
CA ALA A 65 1.77 -4.69 12.36
C ALA A 65 1.49 -6.13 11.88
N ARG A 66 2.43 -6.74 11.14
CA ARG A 66 2.34 -8.11 10.62
C ARG A 66 2.23 -9.11 11.78
N SER A 67 1.28 -10.03 11.70
CA SER A 67 1.19 -11.15 12.64
C SER A 67 2.14 -12.28 12.25
N GLU A 68 2.49 -13.16 13.19
CA GLU A 68 3.35 -14.31 12.94
C GLU A 68 2.82 -15.19 11.77
N GLY A 69 3.73 -15.53 10.85
CA GLY A 69 3.43 -16.33 9.65
C GLY A 69 2.41 -15.70 8.70
N GLN A 70 2.07 -14.42 8.83
CA GLN A 70 1.32 -13.69 7.80
C GLN A 70 2.24 -13.45 6.62
N GLU A 71 1.86 -13.66 5.38
CA GLU A 71 2.65 -13.24 4.21
C GLU A 71 2.07 -11.95 3.62
N LEU A 72 2.95 -11.07 3.12
CA LEU A 72 2.58 -9.79 2.53
C LEU A 72 3.15 -9.66 1.13
N PHE A 73 2.45 -8.93 0.27
CA PHE A 73 2.97 -8.42 -1.00
C PHE A 73 3.23 -6.93 -0.88
N ALA A 74 3.93 -6.34 -1.83
CA ALA A 74 4.14 -4.90 -1.90
C ALA A 74 3.98 -4.36 -3.32
N GLN A 75 3.52 -3.12 -3.40
CA GLN A 75 3.48 -2.32 -4.60
C GLN A 75 4.76 -1.50 -4.73
N LEU A 76 5.24 -1.32 -5.95
CA LEU A 76 6.30 -0.38 -6.30
C LEU A 76 5.81 0.61 -7.36
N TYR A 77 5.77 1.89 -7.00
CA TYR A 77 5.97 2.98 -7.95
C TYR A 77 7.47 3.26 -8.06
N VAL A 78 8.01 3.22 -9.28
CA VAL A 78 9.44 3.40 -9.51
C VAL A 78 9.79 4.87 -9.40
N ASN A 79 10.74 5.18 -8.54
CA ASN A 79 11.25 6.55 -8.38
C ASN A 79 12.24 6.91 -9.48
N PRO A 80 12.24 8.17 -9.93
CA PRO A 80 13.31 8.68 -10.78
C PRO A 80 14.70 8.49 -10.16
N GLU A 81 14.83 8.70 -8.84
CA GLU A 81 16.05 8.45 -8.07
C GLU A 81 16.15 6.96 -7.71
N ARG A 82 16.97 6.22 -8.47
CA ARG A 82 17.04 4.76 -8.40
C ARG A 82 17.56 4.23 -7.07
N SER A 83 18.36 5.02 -6.36
CA SER A 83 18.85 4.65 -5.03
C SER A 83 17.70 4.44 -4.05
N ARG A 84 16.67 5.29 -4.07
CA ARG A 84 15.48 5.16 -3.20
C ARG A 84 14.66 3.92 -3.49
N THR A 85 14.47 3.61 -4.78
CA THR A 85 13.83 2.35 -5.19
C THR A 85 14.63 1.14 -4.73
N GLN A 86 15.97 1.18 -4.84
CA GLN A 86 16.83 0.10 -4.37
C GLN A 86 16.75 -0.10 -2.85
N GLU A 87 16.79 0.99 -2.08
CA GLU A 87 16.61 0.94 -0.62
C GLU A 87 15.26 0.36 -0.23
N TYR A 88 14.19 0.79 -0.89
CA TYR A 88 12.84 0.29 -0.65
C TYR A 88 12.74 -1.22 -0.93
N VAL A 89 13.25 -1.68 -2.07
CA VAL A 89 13.26 -3.11 -2.43
C VAL A 89 14.10 -3.91 -1.43
N ALA A 90 15.27 -3.43 -1.04
CA ALA A 90 16.12 -4.10 -0.06
C ALA A 90 15.43 -4.25 1.31
N LYS A 91 14.67 -3.23 1.75
CA LYS A 91 13.86 -3.32 2.98
C LYS A 91 12.77 -4.39 2.86
N LEU A 92 12.06 -4.45 1.73
CA LEU A 92 11.02 -5.45 1.50
C LEU A 92 11.58 -6.87 1.49
N GLU A 93 12.71 -7.09 0.81
CA GLU A 93 13.41 -8.38 0.78
C GLU A 93 13.88 -8.78 2.18
N GLY A 94 14.51 -7.86 2.91
CA GLY A 94 14.97 -8.08 4.28
C GLY A 94 13.83 -8.39 5.26
N ALA A 95 12.63 -7.87 5.00
CA ALA A 95 11.42 -8.14 5.78
C ALA A 95 10.68 -9.41 5.34
N GLY A 96 11.17 -10.14 4.33
CA GLY A 96 10.54 -11.34 3.82
C GLY A 96 9.16 -11.07 3.19
N VAL A 97 9.03 -9.97 2.45
CA VAL A 97 7.84 -9.71 1.61
C VAL A 97 7.90 -10.63 0.39
N ARG A 98 6.80 -11.33 0.10
CA ARG A 98 6.82 -12.48 -0.80
C ARG A 98 6.76 -12.12 -2.29
N ALA A 99 6.19 -10.97 -2.63
CA ALA A 99 6.07 -10.53 -4.01
C ALA A 99 6.06 -9.01 -4.13
N LEU A 100 6.56 -8.52 -5.26
CA LEU A 100 6.65 -7.11 -5.61
C LEU A 100 5.88 -6.85 -6.92
N PHE A 101 4.98 -5.87 -6.90
CA PHE A 101 4.12 -5.51 -8.03
C PHE A 101 4.49 -4.12 -8.52
N VAL A 102 5.10 -4.05 -9.71
CA VAL A 102 5.49 -2.78 -10.33
C VAL A 102 4.28 -2.15 -11.01
N THR A 103 3.89 -0.97 -10.57
CA THR A 103 2.74 -0.23 -11.14
C THR A 103 3.21 0.66 -12.27
N VAL A 104 2.72 0.42 -13.49
CA VAL A 104 3.18 1.08 -14.73
C VAL A 104 2.09 1.85 -15.48
N ASP A 105 0.84 1.76 -15.02
CA ASP A 105 -0.34 2.37 -15.65
C ASP A 105 -0.61 3.82 -15.21
N ALA A 106 0.07 4.30 -14.16
CA ALA A 106 -0.07 5.66 -13.64
C ALA A 106 1.25 6.44 -13.65
N PRO A 107 1.86 6.70 -14.83
CA PRO A 107 3.07 7.54 -14.93
C PRO A 107 2.80 9.02 -14.61
N GLN A 108 1.53 9.45 -14.69
CA GLN A 108 1.07 10.78 -14.32
C GLN A 108 -0.24 10.67 -13.54
N LEU A 109 -0.54 11.69 -12.73
CA LEU A 109 -1.84 11.80 -12.07
C LEU A 109 -2.94 11.91 -13.13
N GLY A 110 -3.86 10.95 -13.13
CA GLY A 110 -5.06 10.98 -13.95
C GLY A 110 -5.93 12.20 -13.64
N ARG A 111 -6.72 12.64 -14.62
CA ARG A 111 -7.64 13.78 -14.46
C ARG A 111 -8.85 13.40 -13.60
N ARG A 112 -8.72 13.55 -12.29
CA ARG A 112 -9.77 13.21 -11.30
C ARG A 112 -10.60 14.44 -10.98
N GLU A 113 -11.70 14.65 -11.70
CA GLU A 113 -12.52 15.86 -11.55
C GLU A 113 -13.05 16.08 -10.13
N LYS A 114 -13.37 14.99 -9.41
CA LYS A 114 -13.79 15.08 -8.01
C LYS A 114 -12.69 15.66 -7.13
N ASP A 115 -11.46 15.19 -7.29
CA ASP A 115 -10.31 15.70 -6.55
C ASP A 115 -10.05 17.16 -6.92
N MET A 116 -10.15 17.51 -8.21
CA MET A 116 -10.01 18.90 -8.67
C MET A 116 -11.06 19.82 -8.03
N ARG A 117 -12.34 19.42 -8.01
CA ARG A 117 -13.41 20.21 -7.36
C ARG A 117 -13.21 20.32 -5.86
N ASN A 118 -12.78 19.24 -5.20
CA ASN A 118 -12.55 19.21 -3.77
C ASN A 118 -11.32 20.01 -3.34
N LYS A 119 -10.23 20.01 -4.14
CA LYS A 119 -9.06 20.89 -3.93
C LYS A 119 -9.37 22.36 -4.17
N PHE A 120 -10.37 22.69 -4.99
CA PHE A 120 -10.87 24.07 -5.08
C PHE A 120 -11.54 24.54 -3.77
N THR A 121 -12.08 23.63 -2.96
CA THR A 121 -12.65 23.91 -1.63
C THR A 121 -11.66 23.76 -0.48
N GLN A 122 -10.60 22.97 -0.64
CA GLN A 122 -9.47 22.86 0.29
C GLN A 122 -8.21 23.40 -0.40
N GLN A 123 -7.88 24.68 -0.21
CA GLN A 123 -6.53 25.14 -0.52
C GLN A 123 -5.52 24.22 0.19
N GLY A 124 -4.62 23.61 -0.57
CA GLY A 124 -3.43 22.91 -0.06
C GLY A 124 -3.56 21.40 0.10
N SER A 125 -3.42 20.65 -0.99
CA SER A 125 -2.66 19.40 -0.94
C SER A 125 -2.14 19.12 -2.35
N ASP A 126 -1.08 19.84 -2.70
CA ASP A 126 -0.22 19.41 -3.78
C ASP A 126 0.41 18.08 -3.38
N VAL A 127 0.07 17.03 -4.13
CA VAL A 127 0.60 15.68 -3.95
C VAL A 127 1.95 15.54 -4.68
N GLN A 128 2.40 16.62 -5.33
CA GLN A 128 3.62 16.70 -6.15
C GLN A 128 4.26 18.11 -6.16
N GLY A 129 3.93 18.96 -5.19
CA GLY A 129 4.49 20.30 -5.02
C GLY A 129 5.13 20.43 -3.64
N ASP A 130 6.27 21.12 -3.60
CA ASP A 130 7.10 21.38 -2.41
C ASP A 130 6.42 22.35 -1.41
N ASP A 131 5.20 22.05 -0.95
CA ASP A 131 4.54 22.87 0.07
C ASP A 131 4.68 22.25 1.47
N GLU A 132 5.44 22.97 2.31
CA GLU A 132 5.92 22.62 3.65
C GLU A 132 4.86 22.60 4.77
N ASP A 133 3.55 22.65 4.49
CA ASP A 133 2.56 22.84 5.56
C ASP A 133 1.34 21.91 5.46
N ALA A 134 1.58 20.64 5.78
CA ALA A 134 0.52 19.70 6.16
C ALA A 134 1.08 18.67 7.14
N GLY A 135 1.07 19.03 8.43
CA GLY A 135 1.19 18.14 9.59
C GLY A 135 2.10 16.94 9.40
N GLU A 136 3.41 17.15 9.52
CA GLU A 136 4.50 16.17 9.73
C GLU A 136 4.15 14.70 9.41
N VAL A 137 3.81 14.41 8.14
CA VAL A 137 3.89 13.06 7.59
C VAL A 137 5.10 13.05 6.69
N ASP A 138 6.16 12.35 7.12
CA ASP A 138 7.38 12.22 6.33
C ASP A 138 7.10 11.45 5.04
N ARG A 139 6.98 12.19 3.92
CA ARG A 139 6.77 11.66 2.56
C ARG A 139 8.09 11.39 1.84
N SER A 140 9.23 11.60 2.48
CA SER A 140 10.56 11.27 1.94
C SER A 140 10.81 9.77 1.85
N GLN A 141 9.94 8.95 2.43
CA GLN A 141 10.02 7.49 2.42
C GLN A 141 9.22 6.84 1.27
N GLY A 142 8.48 7.61 0.46
CA GLY A 142 7.86 7.10 -0.76
C GLY A 142 8.97 6.64 -1.70
N ALA A 143 8.89 5.39 -2.18
CA ALA A 143 9.92 4.77 -3.01
C ALA A 143 10.37 5.70 -4.11
#